data_AF-A0A924RIG7-F1
#
_entry.id   AF-A0A924RIG7-F1
#
_cell.length_a   1.000
_cell.length_b   1.000
_cell.length_c   1.000
_cell.angle_alpha   90.00
_cell.angle_beta   90.00
_cell.angle_gamma   90.00
#
_symmetry.space_group_name_H-M   'P 1'
#
loop_
_entity.id
_entity.type
_entity.pdbx_description
1 polymer ?
#
loop_
_entity_poly.entity_id
_entity_poly.type
_entity_poly.pdbx_seq_one_letter_code
_entity_poly.pdbx_strand_id
1 'polypeptide(L)'
;MVFPEQLAITADGRTSTSCGGTYDDAQIEGLRRVTTILEEMGAVPAIQLGHTGRKGSELTPWRGGGQLPPEHPDGWQVVGPCDVPYGGHHSSPAHELTIAEIKDLHRNDARTAERAL
;
A
#
# COMPACT_ATOMS: atom_id res chain seq x y z
N MET A 1 17.13 6.61 13.79
CA MET A 1 15.74 6.39 13.33
C MET A 1 15.79 5.83 11.92
N VAL A 2 15.04 4.78 11.63
CA VAL A 2 15.02 4.09 10.33
C VAL A 2 13.57 3.91 9.90
N PHE A 3 13.25 4.38 8.70
CA PHE A 3 11.96 4.13 8.06
C PHE A 3 12.11 2.97 7.08
N PRO A 4 11.18 1.98 7.07
CA PRO A 4 11.06 1.01 6.00
C PRO A 4 10.47 1.68 4.76
N GLU A 5 10.24 0.87 3.73
CA GLU A 5 9.39 1.26 2.60
C GLU A 5 7.97 1.65 3.04
N GLN A 6 7.18 2.19 2.11
CA GLN A 6 5.74 2.38 2.32
C GLN A 6 5.06 1.03 2.55
N LEU A 7 4.41 0.87 3.70
CA LEU A 7 3.55 -0.27 3.99
C LEU A 7 2.10 0.11 3.71
N ALA A 8 1.46 -0.68 2.86
CA ALA A 8 0.09 -0.42 2.45
C ALA A 8 -0.90 -0.63 3.60
N ILE A 9 -1.89 0.26 3.69
CA ILE A 9 -2.96 0.20 4.71
C ILE A 9 -4.17 -0.66 4.32
N THR A 10 -4.24 -1.04 3.04
CA THR A 10 -5.20 -1.98 2.46
C THR A 10 -4.53 -2.78 1.34
N ALA A 11 -5.13 -3.91 0.94
CA ALA A 11 -4.58 -4.77 -0.10
C ALA A 11 -4.51 -4.08 -1.48
N ASP A 12 -5.49 -3.25 -1.81
CA ASP A 12 -5.55 -2.43 -3.03
C ASP A 12 -4.72 -1.13 -2.92
N GLY A 13 -4.28 -0.76 -1.72
CA GLY A 13 -3.40 0.37 -1.46
C GLY A 13 -1.93 0.14 -1.77
N ARG A 14 -1.56 -1.07 -2.21
CA ARG A 14 -0.20 -1.39 -2.67
C ARG A 14 0.11 -0.73 -4.01
N THR A 15 1.40 -0.55 -4.31
CA THR A 15 1.85 -0.21 -5.66
C THR A 15 1.91 -1.45 -6.54
N SER A 16 2.54 -2.53 -6.06
CA SER A 16 2.65 -3.82 -6.77
C SER A 16 2.31 -4.98 -5.84
N THR A 17 2.14 -6.19 -6.40
CA THR A 17 1.89 -7.40 -5.61
C THR A 17 3.02 -7.73 -4.62
N SER A 18 4.22 -7.20 -4.83
CA SER A 18 5.38 -7.39 -3.97
C SER A 18 5.51 -6.36 -2.83
N CYS A 19 4.65 -5.33 -2.78
CA CYS A 19 4.70 -4.34 -1.72
C CYS A 19 4.21 -4.92 -0.38
N GLY A 20 4.90 -4.56 0.71
CA GLY A 20 4.49 -4.87 2.06
C GLY A 20 3.19 -4.16 2.49
N GLY A 21 2.62 -4.60 3.60
CA GLY A 21 1.43 -4.01 4.20
C GLY A 21 1.29 -4.37 5.67
N THR A 22 0.32 -3.74 6.32
CA THR A 22 -0.06 -3.97 7.73
C THR A 22 -1.57 -4.22 7.89
N TYR A 23 -2.27 -4.48 6.78
CA TYR A 23 -3.71 -4.70 6.73
C TYR A 23 -4.14 -6.12 7.10
N ASP A 24 -3.21 -7.07 7.15
CA ASP A 24 -3.45 -8.47 7.54
C ASP A 24 -2.53 -8.87 8.71
N ASP A 25 -3.04 -9.68 9.64
CA ASP A 25 -2.31 -10.10 10.85
C ASP A 25 -1.08 -10.95 10.50
N ALA A 26 -1.13 -11.71 9.42
CA ALA A 26 -0.01 -12.52 8.94
C ALA A 26 1.21 -11.66 8.55
N GLN A 27 1.03 -10.36 8.32
CA GLN A 27 2.11 -9.44 7.93
C GLN A 27 2.90 -8.92 9.14
N ILE A 28 2.30 -8.94 10.35
CA ILE A 28 2.86 -8.26 11.53
C ILE A 28 4.09 -8.97 12.07
N GLU A 29 4.05 -10.30 12.16
CA GLU A 29 5.14 -11.09 12.73
C GLU A 29 6.45 -10.94 11.91
N GLY A 30 6.35 -10.81 10.58
CA GLY A 30 7.52 -10.52 9.74
C GLY A 30 8.15 -9.15 10.04
N LEU A 31 7.33 -8.13 10.20
CA LEU A 31 7.78 -6.76 10.51
C LEU A 31 8.38 -6.67 11.91
N ARG A 32 7.78 -7.34 12.90
CA ARG A 32 8.26 -7.38 14.29
C ARG A 32 9.69 -7.89 14.40
N ARG A 33 10.05 -8.94 13.65
CA ARG A 33 11.43 -9.44 13.63
C ARG A 33 12.42 -8.39 13.15
N VAL A 34 12.06 -7.60 12.14
CA VAL A 34 12.92 -6.53 11.61
C VAL A 34 13.05 -5.39 12.63
N THR A 35 11.95 -4.97 13.26
CA THR A 35 11.99 -3.88 14.25
C THR A 35 12.79 -4.27 15.49
N THR A 36 12.69 -5.53 15.96
CA THR A 36 13.53 -6.04 17.06
C THR A 36 15.02 -5.97 16.73
N ILE A 37 15.43 -6.38 15.52
CA ILE A 37 16.83 -6.26 15.08
C ILE A 37 17.30 -4.81 15.08
N LEU A 38 16.46 -3.87 14.60
CA LEU A 38 16.78 -2.44 14.60
C LEU A 38 16.99 -1.91 16.02
N GLU A 39 16.13 -2.28 16.96
CA GLU A 39 16.24 -1.91 18.38
C GLU A 39 17.51 -2.47 19.02
N GLU A 40 17.83 -3.75 18.77
CA GLU A 40 19.05 -4.41 19.27
C GLU A 40 20.34 -3.72 18.75
N MET A 41 20.29 -3.13 17.55
CA MET A 41 21.38 -2.34 16.98
C MET A 41 21.39 -0.87 17.45
N GLY A 42 20.49 -0.47 18.34
CA GLY A 42 20.40 0.90 18.88
C GLY A 42 19.73 1.90 17.94
N ALA A 43 19.04 1.44 16.90
CA ALA A 43 18.20 2.29 16.06
C ALA A 43 16.78 2.44 16.63
N VAL A 44 16.07 3.45 16.13
CA VAL A 44 14.64 3.65 16.42
C VAL A 44 13.85 3.24 15.17
N PRO A 45 13.07 2.15 15.22
CA PRO A 45 12.16 1.79 14.14
C PRO A 45 11.07 2.85 13.98
N ALA A 46 10.77 3.22 12.74
CA ALA A 46 9.63 4.05 12.37
C ALA A 46 8.86 3.37 11.23
N ILE A 47 7.73 3.94 10.80
CA ILE A 47 6.92 3.36 9.72
C ILE A 47 6.39 4.46 8.80
N GLN A 48 6.33 4.15 7.50
CA GLN A 48 5.60 4.94 6.52
C GLN A 48 4.35 4.16 6.12
N LEU A 49 3.17 4.63 6.53
CA LEU A 49 1.89 4.09 6.09
C LEU A 49 1.43 4.81 4.83
N GLY A 50 0.76 4.10 3.92
CA GLY A 50 0.25 4.74 2.72
C GLY A 50 -0.77 3.92 1.93
N HIS A 51 -1.39 4.60 0.99
CA HIS A 51 -2.28 4.04 -0.01
C HIS A 51 -1.93 4.65 -1.37
N THR A 52 -1.48 3.84 -2.32
CA THR A 52 -0.98 4.31 -3.62
C THR A 52 -2.09 4.87 -4.53
N GLY A 53 -3.34 4.44 -4.31
CA GLY A 53 -4.51 4.96 -5.04
C GLY A 53 -4.42 4.65 -6.53
N ARG A 54 -4.78 5.61 -7.39
CA ARG A 54 -4.84 5.44 -8.85
C ARG A 54 -3.51 5.12 -9.56
N LYS A 55 -2.39 5.13 -8.82
CA LYS A 55 -1.07 4.69 -9.30
C LYS A 55 -0.77 3.22 -8.99
N GLY A 56 -1.67 2.54 -8.27
CA GLY A 56 -1.47 1.15 -7.85
C GLY A 56 -1.67 0.17 -9.00
N SER A 57 -1.66 -1.11 -8.65
CA SER A 57 -1.79 -2.22 -9.60
C SER A 57 -0.68 -2.15 -10.64
N GLU A 58 0.60 -2.14 -10.23
CA GLU A 58 1.74 -2.11 -11.13
C GLU A 58 2.54 -3.42 -11.12
N LEU A 59 3.18 -3.72 -12.26
CA LEU A 59 4.33 -4.63 -12.26
C LEU A 59 5.47 -4.03 -11.47
N THR A 60 6.32 -4.88 -10.89
CA THR A 60 7.53 -4.40 -10.23
C THR A 60 8.48 -3.72 -11.22
N PRO A 61 9.29 -2.74 -10.79
CA PRO A 61 10.16 -1.98 -11.69
C PRO A 61 11.10 -2.86 -12.54
N TRP A 62 11.65 -3.94 -11.95
CA TRP A 62 12.54 -4.87 -12.66
C TRP A 62 11.81 -5.82 -13.63
N ARG A 63 10.48 -5.82 -13.65
CA ARG A 63 9.64 -6.52 -14.64
C ARG A 63 9.08 -5.58 -15.71
N GLY A 64 9.58 -4.34 -15.78
CA GLY A 64 9.17 -3.33 -16.76
C GLY A 64 8.25 -2.24 -16.20
N GLY A 65 7.75 -2.40 -14.96
CA GLY A 65 6.83 -1.45 -14.35
C GLY A 65 5.50 -1.31 -15.09
N GLY A 66 4.77 -0.24 -14.79
CA GLY A 66 3.54 0.11 -15.49
C GLY A 66 2.31 -0.61 -14.95
N GLN A 67 1.15 -0.02 -15.22
CA GLN A 67 -0.11 -0.45 -14.62
C GLN A 67 -0.63 -1.74 -15.26
N LEU A 68 -0.94 -2.71 -14.41
CA LEU A 68 -1.74 -3.88 -14.69
C LEU A 68 -3.23 -3.50 -14.67
N PRO A 69 -3.97 -3.79 -15.76
CA PRO A 69 -5.40 -3.53 -15.80
C PRO A 69 -6.16 -4.47 -14.83
N PRO A 70 -7.38 -4.12 -14.38
CA PRO A 70 -8.14 -4.91 -13.40
C PRO A 70 -8.40 -6.36 -13.82
N GLU A 71 -8.46 -6.64 -15.13
CA GLU A 71 -8.70 -7.97 -15.69
C GLU A 71 -7.44 -8.87 -15.67
N HIS A 72 -6.27 -8.29 -15.40
CA HIS A 72 -5.03 -9.05 -15.28
C HIS A 72 -5.07 -9.92 -14.01
N PRO A 73 -4.54 -11.17 -14.01
CA PRO A 73 -4.57 -12.05 -12.84
C PRO A 73 -3.96 -11.46 -11.56
N ASP A 74 -2.92 -10.64 -11.73
CA ASP A 74 -2.24 -9.91 -10.65
C ASP A 74 -2.70 -8.44 -10.52
N GLY A 75 -3.66 -8.01 -11.34
CA GLY A 75 -4.17 -6.64 -11.36
C GLY A 75 -5.38 -6.45 -10.45
N TRP A 76 -5.70 -5.19 -10.14
CA TRP A 76 -6.89 -4.83 -9.38
C TRP A 76 -7.44 -3.46 -9.80
N GLN A 77 -8.72 -3.22 -9.50
CA GLN A 77 -9.32 -1.91 -9.67
C GLN A 77 -8.69 -0.92 -8.70
N VAL A 78 -8.01 0.09 -9.24
CA VAL A 78 -7.44 1.16 -8.43
C VAL A 78 -8.53 2.16 -8.04
N VAL A 79 -8.35 2.83 -6.91
CA VAL A 79 -9.28 3.84 -6.38
C VAL A 79 -8.68 5.24 -6.41
N GLY A 80 -9.53 6.26 -6.52
CA GLY A 80 -9.10 7.65 -6.57
C GLY A 80 -10.22 8.62 -6.19
N PRO A 81 -9.91 9.92 -6.13
CA PRO A 81 -10.91 10.95 -5.83
C PRO A 81 -11.86 11.24 -7.00
N CYS A 82 -11.58 10.70 -8.19
CA CYS A 82 -12.39 10.80 -9.39
C CYS A 82 -12.06 9.62 -10.32
N ASP A 83 -12.88 9.42 -11.35
CA ASP A 83 -12.77 8.34 -12.35
C ASP A 83 -11.68 8.56 -13.42
N VAL A 84 -10.70 9.40 -13.12
CA VAL A 84 -9.66 9.81 -14.09
C VAL A 84 -8.37 8.99 -13.88
N PRO A 85 -7.81 8.38 -14.94
CA PRO A 85 -6.51 7.71 -14.89
C PRO A 85 -5.40 8.64 -14.36
N TYR A 86 -4.33 8.08 -13.81
CA TYR A 86 -3.18 8.90 -13.43
C TYR A 86 -2.47 9.49 -14.65
N GLY A 87 -2.45 8.75 -15.77
CA GLY A 87 -1.81 9.15 -17.03
C GLY A 87 -0.47 8.46 -17.25
N GLY A 88 0.11 8.66 -18.44
CA GLY A 88 1.36 7.98 -18.83
C GLY A 88 1.17 6.47 -18.95
N HIS A 89 1.91 5.70 -18.16
CA HIS A 89 1.81 4.23 -18.10
C HIS A 89 0.66 3.72 -17.20
N HIS A 90 -0.18 4.62 -16.70
CA HIS A 90 -1.33 4.35 -15.85
C HIS A 90 -2.61 4.78 -16.55
N SER A 91 -3.10 3.93 -17.45
CA SER A 91 -4.24 4.21 -18.32
C SER A 91 -5.59 3.72 -17.77
N SER A 92 -5.60 2.91 -16.71
CA SER A 92 -6.85 2.39 -16.15
C SER A 92 -7.57 3.50 -15.36
N PRO A 93 -8.86 3.77 -15.65
CA PRO A 93 -9.69 4.65 -14.83
C PRO A 93 -9.73 4.15 -13.39
N ALA A 94 -9.69 5.09 -12.45
CA ALA A 94 -9.88 4.75 -11.04
C ALA A 94 -11.36 4.61 -10.72
N HIS A 95 -11.69 3.82 -9.71
CA HIS A 95 -13.00 3.91 -9.07
C HIS A 95 -13.05 5.18 -8.23
N GLU A 96 -14.01 6.05 -8.50
CA GLU A 96 -14.24 7.26 -7.70
C GLU A 96 -14.78 6.87 -6.32
N LEU A 97 -14.00 7.20 -5.29
CA LEU A 97 -14.36 6.88 -3.92
C LEU A 97 -15.59 7.68 -3.48
N THR A 98 -16.56 6.96 -2.94
CA THR A 98 -17.67 7.54 -2.18
C THR A 98 -17.18 8.10 -0.84
N ILE A 99 -17.97 8.98 -0.23
CA ILE A 99 -17.70 9.49 1.13
C ILE A 99 -17.60 8.36 2.15
N ALA A 100 -18.36 7.27 1.97
CA ALA A 100 -18.30 6.11 2.84
C ALA A 100 -16.94 5.41 2.75
N GLU A 101 -16.47 5.15 1.52
CA GLU A 101 -15.18 4.50 1.27
C GLU A 101 -14.00 5.37 1.74
N ILE A 102 -14.09 6.69 1.60
CA ILE A 102 -13.10 7.62 2.17
C ILE A 102 -13.03 7.46 3.70
N LYS A 103 -14.18 7.36 4.37
CA LYS A 103 -14.22 7.13 5.82
C LYS A 103 -13.67 5.75 6.20
N ASP A 104 -13.88 4.73 5.37
CA ASP A 104 -13.26 3.41 5.55
C ASP A 104 -11.75 3.47 5.42
N LEU A 105 -11.20 4.19 4.44
CA LEU A 105 -9.76 4.39 4.29
C LEU A 105 -9.15 5.07 5.53
N HIS A 106 -9.79 6.11 6.09
CA HIS A 106 -9.32 6.72 7.34
C HIS A 106 -9.33 5.73 8.51
N ARG A 107 -10.35 4.85 8.61
CA ARG A 107 -10.38 3.80 9.63
C ARG A 107 -9.27 2.77 9.44
N ASN A 108 -9.00 2.39 8.19
CA ASN A 108 -7.92 1.47 7.87
C ASN A 108 -6.56 2.07 8.25
N ASP A 109 -6.33 3.34 7.93
CA ASP A 109 -5.11 4.07 8.31
C ASP A 109 -4.91 4.05 9.83
N ALA A 110 -5.94 4.44 10.60
CA ALA A 110 -5.91 4.41 12.06
C ALA A 110 -5.63 2.99 12.62
N ARG A 111 -6.32 1.97 12.10
CA ARG A 111 -6.11 0.57 12.50
C ARG A 111 -4.67 0.12 12.22
N THR A 112 -4.11 0.53 11.09
CA THR A 112 -2.74 0.16 10.72
C THR A 112 -1.68 0.92 11.50
N ALA A 113 -1.98 2.14 11.93
CA ALA A 113 -1.16 2.89 12.88
C ALA A 113 -1.15 2.23 14.26
N GLU A 114 -2.30 1.78 14.76
CA GLU A 114 -2.39 1.01 16.02
C GLU A 114 -1.59 -0.29 15.97
N ARG A 115 -1.60 -0.99 14.83
CA ARG A 115 -0.80 -2.20 14.60
C ARG A 115 0.71 -1.96 14.57
N ALA A 116 1.14 -0.71 14.38
CA ALA A 116 2.55 -0.35 14.31
C ALA A 116 3.15 0.10 15.66
N LEU A 117 2.33 0.14 16.72
CA LEU A 117 2.74 0.41 18.10
C LEU A 117 3.16 -0.88 18.83
#